data_AF-A0A496AAI2-F1
#
_entry.id   AF-A0A496AAI2-F1
#
_cell.length_a   1.000
_cell.length_b   1.000
_cell.length_c   1.000
_cell.angle_alpha   90.00
_cell.angle_beta   90.00
_cell.angle_gamma   90.00
#
_symmetry.space_group_name_H-M   'P 1'
#
loop_
_entity.id
_entity.type
_entity.pdbx_description
1 polymer ?
#
loop_
_entity_poly.entity_id
_entity_poly.type
_entity_poly.pdbx_seq_one_letter_code
_entity_poly.pdbx_strand_id
1 'polypeptide(L)'
;MGTAFKKAFIVFIGFIVVLGGILIGVIQHFSQYGSLPETIQMVDFSGMLVAVLGTCILSLVSVALTFWLARAWISEQPELGERIIRLALAISISFIVVFGGLAGGLIVLRTLWTIGFF
;
A
#
# COMPACT_ATOMS: atom_id res chain seq x y z
N MET A 1 3.94 -5.08 26.98
CA MET A 1 3.42 -4.59 25.69
C MET A 1 1.92 -4.85 25.65
N GLY A 2 1.11 -3.79 25.59
CA GLY A 2 -0.35 -3.90 25.58
C GLY A 2 -0.87 -4.64 24.35
N THR A 3 -2.01 -5.30 24.49
CA THR A 3 -2.72 -6.03 23.41
C THR A 3 -2.98 -5.19 22.16
N ALA A 4 -3.12 -3.88 22.30
CA ALA A 4 -3.25 -2.93 21.19
C ALA A 4 -2.02 -2.90 20.28
N PHE A 5 -0.80 -2.86 20.85
CA PHE A 5 0.44 -2.89 20.07
C PHE A 5 0.57 -4.19 19.27
N LYS A 6 0.20 -5.32 19.89
CA LYS A 6 0.26 -6.64 19.24
C LYS A 6 -0.69 -6.72 18.05
N LYS A 7 -1.92 -6.21 18.17
CA LYS A 7 -2.88 -6.12 17.06
C LYS A 7 -2.38 -5.21 15.93
N ALA A 8 -1.86 -4.05 16.30
CA ALA A 8 -1.38 -3.06 15.36
C ALA A 8 -0.16 -3.57 14.57
N PHE A 9 0.74 -4.32 15.22
CA PHE A 9 1.86 -4.99 14.57
C PHE A 9 1.43 -6.10 13.60
N ILE A 10 0.41 -6.89 13.96
CA ILE A 10 -0.16 -7.91 13.06
C ILE A 10 -0.76 -7.26 11.82
N VAL A 11 -1.52 -6.17 11.98
CA VAL A 11 -2.10 -5.41 10.85
C VAL A 11 -1.00 -4.84 9.97
N PHE A 12 0.09 -4.35 10.56
CA PHE A 12 1.25 -3.85 9.81
C PHE A 12 1.94 -4.95 8.99
N ILE A 13 2.13 -6.14 9.57
CA ILE A 13 2.65 -7.30 8.82
C ILE A 13 1.69 -7.68 7.69
N GLY A 14 0.38 -7.71 7.96
CA GLY A 14 -0.64 -7.95 6.93
C GLY A 14 -0.55 -6.96 5.78
N PHE A 15 -0.37 -5.67 6.09
CA PHE A 15 -0.16 -4.63 5.08
C PHE A 15 1.09 -4.91 4.24
N ILE A 16 2.23 -5.27 4.85
CA ILE A 16 3.46 -5.62 4.12
C ILE A 16 3.22 -6.81 3.18
N VAL A 17 2.53 -7.85 3.64
CA VAL A 17 2.24 -9.04 2.83
C VAL A 17 1.34 -8.70 1.64
N VAL A 18 0.26 -7.92 1.86
CA VAL A 18 -0.61 -7.44 0.79
C VAL A 18 0.17 -6.58 -0.20
N LEU A 19 1.03 -5.68 0.31
CA LEU A 19 1.88 -4.84 -0.53
C LEU A 19 2.83 -5.68 -1.38
N GLY A 20 3.48 -6.67 -0.77
CA GLY A 20 4.37 -7.60 -1.45
C GLY A 20 3.65 -8.41 -2.53
N GLY A 21 2.43 -8.87 -2.26
CA GLY A 21 1.58 -9.55 -3.24
C GLY A 21 1.22 -8.66 -4.43
N ILE A 22 0.83 -7.40 -4.16
CA ILE A 22 0.58 -6.41 -5.21
C ILE A 22 1.85 -6.16 -6.02
N LEU A 23 3.01 -5.96 -5.37
CA LEU A 23 4.31 -5.78 -6.01
C LEU A 23 4.67 -6.95 -6.94
N ILE A 24 4.51 -8.18 -6.48
CA ILE A 24 4.79 -9.38 -7.28
C ILE A 24 3.84 -9.45 -8.48
N GLY A 25 2.53 -9.25 -8.26
CA GLY A 25 1.54 -9.25 -9.35
C GLY A 25 1.83 -8.17 -10.38
N VAL A 26 2.20 -6.96 -9.92
CA VAL A 26 2.64 -5.86 -10.76
C VAL A 26 3.90 -6.24 -11.56
N ILE A 27 4.96 -6.75 -10.92
CA ILE A 27 6.22 -7.12 -11.61
C ILE A 27 5.98 -8.24 -12.64
N GLN A 28 5.16 -9.23 -12.31
CA GLN A 28 4.81 -10.32 -13.23
C GLN A 28 4.04 -9.81 -14.45
N HIS A 29 3.09 -8.90 -14.26
CA HIS A 29 2.44 -8.23 -15.38
C HIS A 29 3.43 -7.29 -16.10
N PHE A 30 4.35 -6.64 -15.39
CA PHE A 30 5.36 -5.72 -15.94
C PHE A 30 6.33 -6.39 -16.91
N SER A 31 6.72 -7.65 -16.65
CA SER A 31 7.58 -8.40 -17.58
C SER A 31 6.93 -8.65 -18.95
N GLN A 32 5.60 -8.57 -19.03
CA GLN A 32 4.84 -8.67 -20.29
C GLN A 32 4.76 -7.34 -21.06
N TYR A 33 5.28 -6.22 -20.52
CA TYR A 33 5.20 -4.90 -21.16
C TYR A 33 6.24 -4.71 -22.28
N GLY A 34 7.35 -5.46 -22.26
CA GLY A 34 8.42 -5.34 -23.26
C GLY A 34 8.05 -5.86 -24.65
N SER A 35 6.91 -6.56 -24.81
CA SER A 35 6.50 -7.20 -26.06
C SER A 35 5.24 -6.61 -26.71
N LEU A 36 4.65 -5.55 -26.14
CA LEU A 36 3.43 -4.95 -26.68
C LEU A 36 3.75 -3.82 -27.68
N PRO A 37 3.07 -3.76 -28.84
CA PRO A 37 3.31 -2.74 -29.86
C PRO A 37 3.10 -1.32 -29.31
N GLU A 38 3.98 -0.39 -29.69
CA GLU A 38 3.98 1.02 -29.25
C GLU A 38 2.63 1.74 -29.48
N THR A 39 1.79 1.25 -30.39
CA THR A 39 0.47 1.82 -30.71
C THR A 39 -0.58 1.65 -29.61
N ILE A 40 -0.39 0.75 -28.64
CA ILE A 40 -1.31 0.53 -27.51
C ILE A 40 -0.87 1.32 -26.25
N GLN A 41 0.29 2.00 -26.29
CA GLN A 41 0.90 2.71 -25.15
C GLN A 41 0.37 4.14 -24.94
N MET A 42 -0.86 4.44 -25.36
CA MET A 42 -1.45 5.79 -25.19
C MET A 42 -1.68 6.19 -23.72
N VAL A 43 -1.65 5.21 -22.81
CA VAL A 43 -1.75 5.41 -21.36
C VAL A 43 -0.44 5.01 -20.70
N ASP A 44 0.20 5.93 -19.97
CA ASP A 44 1.43 5.68 -19.21
C ASP A 44 1.17 4.85 -17.94
N PHE A 45 0.89 3.56 -18.16
CA PHE A 45 0.72 2.57 -17.11
C PHE A 45 2.00 2.41 -16.27
N SER A 46 3.18 2.67 -16.84
CA SER A 46 4.46 2.61 -16.12
C SER A 46 4.55 3.72 -15.08
N GLY A 47 4.29 4.97 -15.48
CA GLY A 47 4.24 6.12 -14.58
C GLY A 47 3.20 5.97 -13.47
N MET A 48 2.01 5.48 -13.80
CA MET A 48 0.98 5.19 -12.77
C MET A 48 1.40 4.11 -11.79
N LEU A 49 2.04 3.03 -12.25
CA LEU A 49 2.55 1.97 -11.37
C LEU A 49 3.65 2.49 -10.44
N VAL A 50 4.60 3.28 -10.97
CA VAL A 50 5.65 3.91 -10.17
C VAL A 50 5.07 4.88 -9.14
N ALA A 51 4.05 5.66 -9.49
CA ALA A 51 3.36 6.55 -8.57
C ALA A 51 2.63 5.80 -7.43
N VAL A 52 1.95 4.70 -7.77
CA VAL A 52 1.29 3.84 -6.77
C VAL A 52 2.33 3.20 -5.85
N LEU A 53 3.42 2.67 -6.40
CA LEU A 53 4.55 2.12 -5.63
C LEU A 53 5.19 3.15 -4.70
N GLY A 54 5.47 4.35 -5.19
CA GLY A 54 6.03 5.45 -4.40
C GLY A 54 5.13 5.82 -3.22
N THR A 55 3.82 5.94 -3.47
CA THR A 55 2.83 6.28 -2.44
C THR A 55 2.70 5.16 -1.40
N CYS A 56 2.76 3.91 -1.83
CA CYS A 56 2.79 2.74 -0.94
C CYS A 56 4.01 2.72 0.00
N ILE A 57 5.21 2.99 -0.54
CA ILE A 57 6.44 3.06 0.27
C ILE A 57 6.37 4.23 1.25
N LEU A 58 5.93 5.42 0.82
CA LEU A 58 5.76 6.57 1.71
C LEU A 58 4.76 6.28 2.84
N SER A 59 3.69 5.52 2.54
CA SER A 59 2.72 5.09 3.54
C SER A 59 3.31 4.11 4.55
N LEU A 60 4.15 3.17 4.12
CA LEU A 60 4.90 2.28 5.02
C LEU A 60 5.80 3.07 5.98
N VAL A 61 6.57 4.03 5.44
CA VAL A 61 7.46 4.88 6.24
C VAL A 61 6.65 5.71 7.24
N SER A 62 5.52 6.28 6.81
CA SER A 62 4.62 7.06 7.68
C SER A 62 4.08 6.21 8.84
N VAL A 63 3.62 4.98 8.58
CA VAL A 63 3.13 4.09 9.63
C VAL A 63 4.25 3.69 10.59
N ALA A 64 5.43 3.35 10.08
CA ALA A 64 6.60 3.01 10.91
C ALA A 64 7.02 4.17 11.83
N LEU A 65 7.08 5.39 11.30
CA LEU A 65 7.34 6.60 12.08
C LEU A 65 6.28 6.83 13.16
N THR A 66 5.00 6.62 12.82
CA THR A 66 3.89 6.77 13.77
C THR A 66 3.98 5.75 14.92
N PHE A 67 4.35 4.51 14.64
CA PHE A 67 4.61 3.50 15.67
C PHE A 67 5.82 3.84 16.53
N TRP A 68 6.88 4.37 15.94
CA TRP A 68 8.07 4.76 16.68
C TRP A 68 7.78 5.92 17.62
N LEU A 69 7.03 6.92 17.13
CA LEU A 69 6.51 8.02 17.93
C LEU A 69 5.65 7.48 19.09
N ALA A 70 4.68 6.61 18.80
CA ALA A 70 3.83 6.05 19.84
C ALA A 70 4.63 5.29 20.92
N ARG A 71 5.68 4.57 20.53
CA ARG A 71 6.58 3.87 21.45
C ARG A 71 7.39 4.82 22.32
N ALA A 72 7.86 5.94 21.76
CA ALA A 72 8.59 6.95 22.52
C ALA A 72 7.68 7.63 23.56
N TRP A 73 6.44 7.94 23.17
CA TRP A 73 5.49 8.60 24.07
C TRP A 73 4.88 7.68 25.12
N ILE A 74 4.89 6.35 24.91
CA ILE A 74 4.28 5.41 25.86
C ILE A 74 4.99 5.35 27.23
N SER A 75 6.26 5.76 27.30
CA SER A 75 7.02 5.81 28.56
C SER A 75 6.69 7.04 29.39
N GLU A 76 6.34 8.16 28.77
CA GLU A 76 6.02 9.41 29.46
C GLU A 76 4.51 9.63 29.62
N GLN A 77 3.72 9.33 28.58
CA GLN A 77 2.27 9.49 28.57
C GLN A 77 1.57 8.29 27.92
N PRO A 78 1.24 7.25 28.71
CA PRO A 78 0.68 6.01 28.19
C PRO A 78 -0.67 6.21 27.47
N GLU A 79 -1.52 7.14 27.92
CA GLU A 79 -2.80 7.45 27.27
C GLU A 79 -2.63 8.05 25.86
N LEU A 80 -1.63 8.92 25.66
CA LEU A 80 -1.30 9.46 24.35
C LEU A 80 -0.74 8.39 23.43
N GLY A 81 0.19 7.57 23.93
CA GLY A 81 0.74 6.45 23.17
C GLY A 81 -0.34 5.49 22.66
N GLU A 82 -1.33 5.17 23.50
CA GLU A 82 -2.42 4.28 23.12
C GLU A 82 -3.38 4.91 22.09
N ARG A 83 -3.68 6.21 22.20
CA ARG A 83 -4.44 6.95 21.17
C ARG A 83 -3.72 6.99 19.83
N ILE A 84 -2.41 7.25 19.83
CA ILE A 84 -1.59 7.28 18.61
C ILE A 84 -1.59 5.90 17.95
N ILE A 85 -1.43 4.81 18.72
CA ILE A 85 -1.49 3.44 18.18
C ILE A 85 -2.86 3.17 17.52
N ARG A 86 -3.95 3.61 18.15
CA ARG A 86 -5.31 3.40 17.63
C ARG A 86 -5.55 4.19 16.33
N LEU A 87 -5.07 5.42 16.26
CA LEU A 87 -5.09 6.25 15.04
C LEU A 87 -4.23 5.64 13.93
N ALA A 88 -3.01 5.21 14.25
CA ALA A 88 -2.11 4.54 13.31
C ALA A 88 -2.75 3.28 12.71
N LEU A 89 -3.45 2.50 13.54
CA LEU A 89 -4.17 1.31 13.12
C LEU A 89 -5.33 1.66 12.18
N ALA A 90 -6.12 2.69 12.49
CA ALA A 90 -7.20 3.15 11.61
C ALA A 90 -6.66 3.64 10.25
N ILE A 91 -5.59 4.45 10.26
CA ILE A 91 -4.93 4.94 9.04
C ILE A 91 -4.39 3.79 8.21
N SER A 92 -3.76 2.80 8.85
CA SER A 92 -3.22 1.61 8.15
C SER A 92 -4.32 0.81 7.45
N ILE A 93 -5.47 0.62 8.10
CA ILE A 93 -6.64 -0.04 7.49
C ILE A 93 -7.16 0.77 6.30
N SER A 94 -7.31 2.08 6.45
CA SER A 94 -7.75 2.95 5.36
C SER A 94 -6.78 2.88 4.16
N PHE A 95 -5.47 2.87 4.40
CA PHE A 95 -4.48 2.71 3.35
C PHE A 95 -4.57 1.35 2.66
N ILE A 96 -4.80 0.25 3.39
CA ILE A 96 -5.03 -1.07 2.76
C ILE A 96 -6.21 -0.99 1.79
N VAL A 97 -7.33 -0.40 2.20
CA VAL A 97 -8.54 -0.30 1.37
C VAL A 97 -8.28 0.59 0.14
N VAL A 98 -7.68 1.76 0.33
CA VAL A 98 -7.41 2.72 -0.76
C VAL A 98 -6.39 2.16 -1.74
N PHE A 99 -5.24 1.67 -1.28
CA PHE A 99 -4.21 1.11 -2.17
C PHE A 99 -4.64 -0.21 -2.80
N GLY A 100 -5.34 -1.07 -2.06
CA GLY A 100 -5.92 -2.30 -2.60
C GLY A 100 -6.94 -2.00 -3.70
N GLY A 101 -7.81 -1.01 -3.48
CA GLY A 101 -8.78 -0.55 -4.48
C GLY A 101 -8.12 0.09 -5.70
N LEU A 102 -7.11 0.94 -5.51
CA LEU A 102 -6.36 1.56 -6.61
C LEU A 102 -5.58 0.54 -7.44
N ALA A 103 -4.91 -0.41 -6.79
CA ALA A 103 -4.19 -1.48 -7.48
C ALA A 103 -5.14 -2.40 -8.26
N GLY A 104 -6.25 -2.81 -7.63
CA GLY A 104 -7.29 -3.59 -8.30
C GLY A 104 -7.93 -2.86 -9.48
N GLY A 105 -8.24 -1.56 -9.30
CA GLY A 105 -8.78 -0.71 -10.36
C GLY A 105 -7.82 -0.55 -11.54
N LEU A 106 -6.51 -0.37 -11.27
CA LEU A 106 -5.47 -0.32 -12.32
C LEU A 106 -5.38 -1.62 -13.11
N ILE A 107 -5.47 -2.78 -12.43
CA ILE A 107 -5.47 -4.09 -13.09
C ILE A 107 -6.68 -4.23 -14.01
N VAL A 108 -7.89 -3.92 -13.52
CA VAL A 108 -9.13 -4.02 -14.32
C VAL A 108 -9.08 -3.05 -15.52
N LEU A 109 -8.68 -1.80 -15.29
CA LEU A 109 -8.54 -0.79 -16.35
C LEU A 109 -7.58 -1.28 -17.44
N ARG A 110 -6.46 -1.89 -17.04
CA ARG A 110 -5.50 -2.49 -17.96
C ARG A 110 -6.10 -3.65 -18.73
N THR A 111 -6.77 -4.58 -18.06
CA THR A 111 -7.41 -5.74 -18.72
C THR A 111 -8.41 -5.28 -19.77
N LEU A 112 -9.27 -4.29 -19.45
CA LEU A 112 -10.23 -3.72 -20.39
C LEU A 112 -9.56 -3.03 -21.59
N TRP A 113 -8.44 -2.33 -21.37
CA TRP A 113 -7.66 -1.72 -22.43
C TRP A 113 -7.00 -2.76 -23.34
N THR A 114 -6.42 -3.82 -22.77
CA THR A 114 -5.74 -4.89 -23.53
C THR A 114 -6.69 -5.67 -24.44
N ILE A 115 -7.97 -5.81 -24.07
CA ILE A 115 -8.99 -6.46 -24.90
C ILE A 115 -9.67 -5.51 -25.90
N GLY A 116 -9.24 -4.25 -25.99
CA GLY A 116 -9.79 -3.27 -26.94
C GLY A 116 -11.24 -2.86 -26.63
N PHE A 117 -11.64 -2.87 -25.36
CA PHE A 117 -12.99 -2.43 -24.97
C PHE A 117 -13.17 -0.91 -25.12
N PHE A 118 -12.08 -0.15 -25.21
CA PHE A 118 -12.04 1.31 -25.39
C PHE A 118 -11.51 1.68 -26.78
#